data_AF-A0A6G6H0T5-F1
#
_entry.id   AF-A0A6G6H0T5-F1
#
_cell.length_a   1.000
_cell.length_b   1.000
_cell.length_c   1.000
_cell.angle_alpha   90.00
_cell.angle_beta   90.00
_cell.angle_gamma   90.00
#
_symmetry.space_group_name_H-M   'P 1'
#
loop_
_entity.id
_entity.type
_entity.pdbx_description
1 polymer ?
#
loop_
_entity_poly.entity_id
_entity_poly.type
_entity_poly.pdbx_seq_one_letter_code
_entity_poly.pdbx_strand_id
1 'polypeptide(L)'
;MKRTLSWIAAAGIMLAAGNLQAVEVEVPGLLTDHTVTSVGHDFYRAFSDKWESDYPGNLTINERPSARWGSWITITANQDVIYQTFLFPTKRDFDQNVAFALAQTEEAINRLQLNKALLSTGDLAKDEF
;
A
#
# COMPACT_ATOMS: atom_id res chain seq x y z
N MET A 1 -19.04 35.54 44.95
CA MET A 1 -19.68 35.16 43.68
C MET A 1 -18.75 35.11 42.45
N LYS A 2 -17.53 35.67 42.50
CA LYS A 2 -16.60 35.69 41.35
C LYS A 2 -15.76 34.41 41.19
N ARG A 3 -15.60 33.63 42.27
CA ARG A 3 -14.74 32.43 42.31
C ARG A 3 -15.38 31.20 41.67
N THR A 4 -16.70 31.02 41.78
CA THR A 4 -17.41 29.86 41.21
C THR A 4 -17.55 29.97 39.69
N LEU A 5 -17.59 31.19 39.16
CA LEU A 5 -17.66 31.45 37.72
C LEU A 5 -16.37 31.02 36.99
N SER A 6 -15.21 31.20 37.62
CA SER A 6 -13.92 30.74 37.09
C SER A 6 -13.80 29.21 36.98
N TRP A 7 -14.50 28.46 37.85
CA TRP A 7 -14.42 26.99 37.85
C TRP A 7 -15.27 26.39 36.72
N ILE A 8 -16.39 27.03 36.39
CA ILE A 8 -17.24 26.62 35.26
C ILE A 8 -16.52 26.89 33.93
N ALA A 9 -15.82 28.02 33.81
CA ALA A 9 -15.02 28.33 32.63
C ALA A 9 -13.86 27.33 32.42
N ALA A 10 -13.18 26.93 33.50
CA ALA A 10 -12.12 25.93 33.45
C ALA A 10 -12.66 24.53 33.06
N ALA A 11 -13.83 24.15 33.56
CA ALA A 11 -14.49 22.88 33.19
C ALA A 11 -14.91 22.84 31.71
N GLY A 12 -15.39 23.98 31.16
CA GLY A 12 -15.72 24.09 29.73
C GLY A 12 -14.52 23.92 28.81
N ILE A 13 -13.34 24.41 29.22
CA ILE A 13 -12.09 24.27 28.46
C ILE A 13 -11.57 22.81 28.49
N MET A 14 -11.72 22.09 29.61
CA MET A 14 -11.32 20.68 29.67
C MET A 14 -12.25 19.74 28.88
N LEU A 15 -13.55 20.06 28.77
CA LEU A 15 -14.49 19.31 27.93
C LEU A 15 -14.25 19.52 26.42
N ALA A 16 -13.73 20.67 26.01
CA ALA A 16 -13.37 20.95 24.62
C ALA A 16 -12.05 20.28 24.17
N ALA A 17 -11.16 19.94 25.12
CA ALA A 17 -9.87 19.32 24.83
C ALA A 17 -9.97 17.80 24.52
N GLY A 18 -11.10 17.16 24.81
CA GLY A 18 -11.30 15.71 24.62
C GLY A 18 -11.56 15.25 23.18
N ASN A 19 -11.78 16.18 22.24
CA ASN A 19 -12.03 15.86 20.82
C ASN A 19 -10.82 16.10 19.92
N LEU A 20 -9.60 16.06 20.48
CA LEU A 20 -8.40 15.93 19.66
C LEU A 20 -8.23 14.45 19.33
N GLN A 21 -9.00 13.96 18.36
CA GLN A 21 -8.65 12.73 17.66
C GLN A 21 -7.29 13.00 17.01
N ALA A 22 -6.24 12.40 17.55
CA ALA A 22 -4.96 12.36 16.87
C ALA A 22 -5.23 11.69 15.53
N VAL A 23 -5.00 12.41 14.42
CA VAL A 23 -4.89 11.78 13.10
C VAL A 23 -3.72 10.83 13.22
N GLU A 24 -4.01 9.56 13.43
CA GLU A 24 -3.02 8.51 13.35
C GLU A 24 -2.51 8.56 11.92
N VAL A 25 -1.27 9.03 11.76
CA VAL A 25 -0.60 9.00 10.46
C VAL A 25 -0.40 7.52 10.16
N GLU A 26 -1.28 6.96 9.34
CA GLU A 26 -1.11 5.60 8.84
C GLU A 26 0.28 5.53 8.23
N VAL A 27 1.11 4.64 8.78
CA VAL A 27 2.47 4.46 8.28
C VAL A 27 2.32 3.86 6.88
N PRO A 28 2.73 4.57 5.81
CA PRO A 28 2.57 4.06 4.46
C PRO A 28 3.36 2.76 4.32
N GLY A 29 2.80 1.82 3.57
CA GLY A 29 3.45 0.57 3.22
C GLY A 29 4.80 0.81 2.54
N LEU A 30 5.77 -0.07 2.79
CA LEU A 30 7.10 0.07 2.20
C LEU A 30 7.14 -0.54 0.79
N LEU A 31 7.58 0.24 -0.21
CA LEU A 31 7.97 -0.26 -1.52
C LEU A 31 9.47 -0.62 -1.52
N THR A 32 9.81 -1.87 -1.87
CA THR A 32 11.18 -2.40 -1.83
C THR A 32 11.65 -2.87 -3.21
N ASP A 33 12.91 -2.58 -3.51
CA ASP A 33 13.58 -2.89 -4.79
C ASP A 33 14.46 -4.14 -4.67
N HIS A 34 14.03 -5.24 -5.29
CA HIS A 34 14.81 -6.46 -5.48
C HIS A 34 15.07 -6.71 -6.97
N THR A 35 15.37 -5.63 -7.72
CA THR A 35 15.79 -5.69 -9.12
C THR A 35 17.32 -5.65 -9.24
N VAL A 36 17.85 -6.21 -10.33
CA VAL A 36 19.30 -6.38 -10.55
C VAL A 36 19.76 -5.93 -11.94
N THR A 37 18.90 -5.96 -12.95
CA THR A 37 19.28 -5.51 -14.30
C THR A 37 18.98 -4.03 -14.50
N SER A 38 19.54 -3.43 -15.54
CA SER A 38 19.22 -2.05 -15.90
C SER A 38 17.74 -1.86 -16.19
N VAL A 39 17.12 -2.76 -16.96
CA VAL A 39 15.69 -2.67 -17.28
C VAL A 39 14.80 -2.88 -16.05
N GLY A 40 15.18 -3.77 -15.13
CA GLY A 40 14.48 -3.97 -13.86
C GLY A 40 14.57 -2.74 -12.97
N HIS A 41 15.78 -2.17 -12.83
CA HIS A 41 16.00 -0.95 -12.05
C HIS A 41 15.21 0.23 -12.60
N ASP A 42 15.19 0.38 -13.93
CA ASP A 42 14.40 1.41 -14.59
C ASP A 42 12.91 1.19 -14.39
N PHE A 43 12.44 -0.06 -14.42
CA PHE A 43 11.05 -0.39 -14.11
C PHE A 43 10.69 -0.01 -12.69
N TYR A 44 11.52 -0.38 -11.71
CA TYR A 44 11.32 0.00 -10.32
C TYR A 44 11.15 1.51 -10.16
N ARG A 45 12.07 2.30 -10.74
CA ARG A 45 12.00 3.78 -10.71
C ARG A 45 10.72 4.30 -11.36
N ALA A 46 10.43 3.86 -12.59
CA ALA A 46 9.29 4.33 -13.34
C ALA A 46 7.93 3.97 -12.69
N PHE A 47 7.90 2.85 -11.97
CA PHE A 47 6.78 2.42 -11.15
C PHE A 47 6.68 3.26 -9.88
N SER A 48 7.76 3.35 -9.08
CA SER A 48 7.78 4.08 -7.80
C SER A 48 7.46 5.56 -7.96
N ASP A 49 7.86 6.18 -9.06
CA ASP A 49 7.62 7.60 -9.34
C ASP A 49 6.12 7.93 -9.51
N LYS A 50 5.31 6.93 -9.91
CA LYS A 50 3.88 7.09 -10.18
C LYS A 50 3.00 6.34 -9.20
N TRP A 51 3.60 5.51 -8.35
CA TRP A 51 2.87 4.67 -7.41
C TRP A 51 2.48 5.50 -6.19
N GLU A 52 1.19 5.59 -5.95
CA GLU A 52 0.60 6.18 -4.75
C GLU A 52 -0.53 5.26 -4.30
N SER A 53 -0.53 4.87 -3.03
CA SER A 53 -1.53 3.92 -2.53
C SER A 53 -1.72 4.05 -1.02
N ASP A 54 -2.99 4.04 -0.62
CA ASP A 54 -3.42 3.97 0.79
C ASP A 54 -3.27 2.55 1.38
N TYR A 55 -2.58 1.64 0.69
CA TYR A 55 -2.38 0.28 1.17
C TYR A 55 -1.32 0.24 2.29
N PRO A 56 -1.68 -0.25 3.50
CA PRO A 56 -0.75 -0.26 4.63
C PRO A 56 0.26 -1.41 4.57
N GLY A 57 0.17 -2.31 3.59
CA GLY A 57 1.07 -3.46 3.46
C GLY A 57 2.28 -3.17 2.58
N ASN A 58 3.30 -4.01 2.70
CA ASN A 58 4.54 -3.82 1.96
C ASN A 58 4.43 -4.36 0.53
N LEU A 59 5.03 -3.65 -0.42
CA LEU A 59 5.17 -4.07 -1.81
C LEU A 59 6.64 -4.33 -2.12
N THR A 60 6.92 -5.43 -2.79
CA THR A 60 8.27 -5.76 -3.25
C THR A 60 8.26 -6.05 -4.73
N ILE A 61 9.12 -5.35 -5.47
CA ILE A 61 9.35 -5.60 -6.89
C ILE A 61 10.56 -6.52 -7.00
N ASN A 62 10.30 -7.77 -7.36
CA ASN A 62 11.30 -8.81 -7.53
C ASN A 62 11.61 -9.01 -9.01
N GLU A 63 12.88 -9.19 -9.33
CA GLU A 63 13.32 -9.53 -10.68
C GLU A 63 13.96 -10.92 -10.74
N ARG A 64 13.63 -11.67 -11.79
CA ARG A 64 14.42 -12.82 -12.25
C ARG A 64 15.03 -12.52 -13.62
N PRO A 65 16.34 -12.28 -13.72
CA PRO A 65 17.00 -12.01 -15.00
C PRO A 65 17.09 -13.27 -15.87
N SER A 66 16.90 -13.10 -17.18
CA SER A 66 17.00 -14.15 -18.18
C SER A 66 17.74 -13.65 -19.43
N ALA A 67 18.90 -14.22 -19.71
CA ALA A 67 19.73 -13.80 -20.85
C ALA A 67 19.05 -13.96 -22.21
N ARG A 68 18.12 -14.91 -22.34
CA ARG A 68 17.45 -15.22 -23.62
C ARG A 68 16.31 -14.28 -23.95
N TRP A 69 15.60 -13.83 -22.92
CA TRP A 69 14.33 -13.15 -23.12
C TRP A 69 14.37 -11.72 -22.58
N GLY A 70 15.13 -11.44 -21.51
CA GLY A 70 15.01 -10.22 -20.70
C GLY A 70 14.72 -10.48 -19.22
N SER A 71 13.86 -9.69 -18.61
CA SER A 71 13.67 -9.65 -17.16
C SER A 71 12.25 -10.01 -16.77
N TRP A 72 12.10 -11.04 -15.94
CA TRP A 72 10.81 -11.39 -15.36
C TRP A 72 10.59 -10.58 -14.09
N ILE A 73 9.63 -9.67 -14.11
CA ILE A 73 9.28 -8.82 -12.98
C ILE A 73 8.07 -9.39 -12.26
N THR A 74 8.12 -9.41 -10.94
CA THR A 74 7.05 -9.90 -10.09
C THR A 74 6.84 -8.93 -8.94
N ILE A 75 5.61 -8.47 -8.77
CA ILE A 75 5.22 -7.58 -7.68
C ILE A 75 4.50 -8.43 -6.64
N THR A 76 4.99 -8.38 -5.41
CA THR A 76 4.41 -9.10 -4.28
C THR A 76 3.86 -8.12 -3.25
N ALA A 77 2.63 -8.36 -2.79
CA ALA A 77 2.11 -7.70 -1.59
C ALA A 77 2.38 -8.62 -0.39
N ASN A 78 3.25 -8.18 0.51
CA ASN A 78 3.83 -8.97 1.60
C ASN A 78 4.53 -10.24 1.07
N GLN A 79 3.82 -11.36 0.95
CA GLN A 79 4.34 -12.65 0.48
C GLN A 79 3.60 -13.18 -0.76
N ASP A 80 2.49 -12.55 -1.14
CA ASP A 80 1.63 -13.01 -2.23
C ASP A 80 1.97 -12.31 -3.53
N VAL A 81 2.12 -13.07 -4.60
CA VAL A 81 2.32 -12.53 -5.95
C VAL A 81 1.01 -11.97 -6.47
N ILE A 82 0.97 -10.66 -6.70
CA ILE A 82 -0.23 -9.96 -7.17
C ILE A 82 -0.15 -9.59 -8.65
N TYR A 83 1.06 -9.40 -9.17
CA TYR A 83 1.28 -9.07 -10.57
C TYR A 83 2.61 -9.64 -11.06
N GLN A 84 2.66 -10.02 -12.32
CA GLN A 84 3.89 -10.44 -12.99
C GLN A 84 3.87 -10.01 -14.44
N THR A 85 5.03 -9.61 -14.94
CA THR A 85 5.19 -9.23 -16.34
C THR A 85 6.59 -9.54 -16.83
N PHE A 86 6.72 -9.56 -18.14
CA PHE A 86 7.97 -9.80 -18.81
C PHE A 86 8.47 -8.56 -19.52
N LEU A 87 9.69 -8.12 -19.21
CA LEU A 87 10.30 -6.95 -19.82
C LEU A 87 11.43 -7.35 -20.77
N PHE A 88 11.35 -6.85 -22.02
CA PHE A 88 12.43 -7.04 -22.99
C PHE A 88 13.62 -6.10 -22.69
N PRO A 89 14.87 -6.53 -22.92
CA PRO A 89 16.05 -5.69 -22.71
C PRO A 89 16.05 -4.42 -23.57
N THR A 90 15.40 -4.48 -24.73
CA THR A 90 15.25 -3.36 -25.67
C THR A 90 14.27 -2.30 -25.18
N LYS A 91 13.65 -2.48 -24.00
CA LYS A 91 12.62 -1.61 -23.44
C LYS A 91 11.45 -1.36 -24.38
N ARG A 92 11.17 -2.33 -25.27
CA ARG A 92 9.99 -2.27 -26.13
C ARG A 92 8.74 -2.31 -25.25
N ASP A 93 7.80 -1.41 -25.53
CA ASP A 93 6.53 -1.26 -24.80
C ASP A 93 6.73 -1.00 -23.29
N PHE A 94 7.89 -0.48 -22.88
CA PHE A 94 8.24 -0.31 -21.47
C PHE A 94 7.26 0.59 -20.72
N ASP A 95 6.96 1.78 -21.24
CA ASP A 95 6.03 2.71 -20.58
C ASP A 95 4.61 2.13 -20.46
N GLN A 96 4.19 1.37 -21.47
CA GLN A 96 2.91 0.66 -21.46
C GLN A 96 2.90 -0.45 -20.41
N ASN A 97 3.98 -1.23 -20.30
CA ASN A 97 4.12 -2.25 -19.26
C ASN A 97 4.09 -1.64 -17.85
N VAL A 98 4.74 -0.49 -17.64
CA VAL A 98 4.67 0.24 -16.37
C VAL A 98 3.24 0.71 -16.08
N ALA A 99 2.57 1.32 -17.05
CA ALA A 99 1.18 1.77 -16.88
C ALA A 99 0.23 0.60 -16.56
N PHE A 100 0.38 -0.53 -17.24
CA PHE A 100 -0.39 -1.73 -16.94
C PHE A 100 -0.07 -2.30 -15.57
N ALA A 101 1.21 -2.32 -15.17
CA ALA A 101 1.61 -2.80 -13.86
C ALA A 101 0.98 -1.96 -12.74
N LEU A 102 0.96 -0.63 -12.86
CA LEU A 102 0.32 0.26 -11.89
C LEU A 102 -1.16 -0.08 -11.73
N ALA A 103 -1.91 -0.08 -12.84
CA ALA A 103 -3.35 -0.32 -12.82
C ALA A 103 -3.71 -1.72 -12.29
N GLN A 104 -2.96 -2.76 -12.70
CA GLN A 104 -3.21 -4.13 -12.27
C GLN A 104 -2.82 -4.37 -10.81
N THR A 105 -1.75 -3.72 -10.34
CA THR A 105 -1.32 -3.79 -8.93
C THR A 105 -2.37 -3.17 -8.02
N GLU A 106 -2.88 -1.99 -8.37
CA GLU A 106 -3.96 -1.32 -7.65
C GLU A 106 -5.22 -2.18 -7.59
N GLU A 107 -5.67 -2.73 -8.73
CA GLU A 107 -6.84 -3.61 -8.77
C GLU A 107 -6.65 -4.86 -7.90
N ALA A 108 -5.47 -5.47 -7.93
CA ALA A 108 -5.16 -6.65 -7.14
C ALA A 108 -5.15 -6.34 -5.64
N ILE A 109 -4.59 -5.20 -5.23
CA ILE A 109 -4.60 -4.75 -3.84
C ILE A 109 -6.03 -4.48 -3.35
N ASN A 110 -6.84 -3.78 -4.14
CA ASN A 110 -8.25 -3.53 -3.80
C ASN A 110 -9.00 -4.84 -3.58
N ARG A 111 -8.77 -5.84 -4.43
CA ARG A 111 -9.33 -7.18 -4.28
C ARG A 111 -8.86 -7.88 -2.99
N LEU A 112 -7.58 -7.75 -2.65
CA LEU A 112 -7.03 -8.30 -1.40
C LEU A 112 -7.66 -7.66 -0.15
N GLN A 113 -7.82 -6.34 -0.14
CA GLN A 113 -8.46 -5.62 0.97
C GLN A 113 -9.93 -6.02 1.12
N LEU A 114 -10.67 -6.11 0.01
CA LEU A 114 -12.07 -6.57 0.03
C LEU A 114 -12.18 -7.99 0.59
N ASN A 115 -11.35 -8.92 0.12
CA ASN A 115 -11.34 -10.28 0.63
C ASN A 115 -11.04 -10.33 2.13
N LYS A 116 -10.09 -9.52 2.62
CA LYS A 116 -9.77 -9.44 4.05
C LYS A 116 -10.94 -8.90 4.87
N ALA A 117 -11.62 -7.85 4.38
CA ALA A 117 -12.79 -7.29 5.04
C ALA A 117 -13.98 -8.27 5.10
N LEU A 118 -14.21 -9.02 4.02
CA LEU A 118 -15.26 -10.04 3.96
C LEU A 118 -14.97 -11.22 4.91
N LEU A 119 -13.73 -11.72 4.92
CA LEU A 119 -13.32 -12.79 5.83
C LEU A 119 -13.37 -12.34 7.30
N SER A 120 -12.94 -11.11 7.60
CA SER A 120 -12.99 -10.55 8.95
C SER A 120 -14.42 -10.38 9.47
N THR A 121 -15.40 -10.16 8.58
CA THR A 121 -16.82 -10.04 8.97
C THR A 121 -17.45 -11.40 9.27
N GLY A 122 -16.98 -12.47 8.61
CA GLY A 122 -17.52 -13.83 8.79
C GLY A 122 -17.15 -14.50 10.12
N ASP A 123 -15.99 -14.15 10.69
CA ASP A 123 -15.45 -14.78 11.91
C ASP A 123 -16.14 -14.30 13.21
N LEU A 124 -16.89 -13.19 13.15
CA LEU A 124 -17.65 -12.65 14.30
C LEU A 124 -19.05 -13.29 14.46
N ALA A 125 -19.45 -14.19 13.55
CA ALA A 125 -20.81 -14.74 13.51
C ALA A 125 -20.99 -16.05 14.30
N LYS A 126 -20.05 -16.45 15.16
CA LYS A 126 -20.21 -17.65 15.99
C LYS A 126 -19.71 -17.43 17.41
N ASP A 127 -20.62 -16.88 18.20
CA ASP A 127 -20.67 -17.03 19.65
C ASP A 127 -20.87 -18.53 19.92
N GLU A 128 -19.77 -19.26 20.11
CA GLU A 128 -19.79 -20.68 20.46
C GLU A 128 -20.17 -20.78 21.95
N PHE A 129 -21.36 -21.37 22.19
CA PHE A 129 -21.93 -21.71 23.50
C PHE A 129 -21.12 -22.79 24.24
#